data_AF-A0A834BP95-F1
#
_entry.id   AF-A0A834BP95-F1
#
_cell.length_a   1.000
_cell.length_b   1.000
_cell.length_c   1.000
_cell.angle_alpha   90.00
_cell.angle_beta   90.00
_cell.angle_gamma   90.00
#
_symmetry.space_group_name_H-M   'P 1'
#
loop_
_entity.id
_entity.type
_entity.pdbx_description
1 polymer ?
#
loop_
_entity_poly.entity_id
_entity_poly.type
_entity_poly.pdbx_seq_one_letter_code
_entity_poly.pdbx_strand_id
1 'polypeptide(L)'
;MAALVREDGARGPEKGRRGCEHYDRGCLLKAPCCDKLYTCRLCHDNKEDHQLDRFKVKEVQCINCEKIQHAQQTCEECSTLFGEYYCSICHLFDKDKKQYHCESCGICRIGPKEDFFHCLKCNLCLAMNLQGKHKCIENVSRQNCPICLEDIHTSRVVAHVLPCGHLLHRTCYEEMLKEYDQVLETAGR
;
A
#
# COMPACT_ATOMS: atom_id res chain seq x y z
N MET A 1 -43.84 34.26 22.27
CA MET A 1 -42.78 34.85 21.44
C MET A 1 -41.48 34.10 21.72
N ALA A 2 -41.34 32.88 21.22
CA ALA A 2 -40.06 32.14 21.26
C ALA A 2 -39.71 31.81 19.81
N ALA A 3 -38.76 32.56 19.27
CA ALA A 3 -38.31 32.45 17.89
C ALA A 3 -37.39 31.23 17.74
N LEU A 4 -37.66 30.47 16.68
CA LEU A 4 -36.82 29.40 16.13
C LEU A 4 -35.60 30.02 15.43
N VAL A 5 -34.41 29.47 15.65
CA VAL A 5 -33.22 29.63 14.78
C VAL A 5 -32.48 28.29 14.80
N ARG A 6 -32.86 27.32 13.95
CA ARG A 6 -32.29 26.98 12.63
C ARG A 6 -30.76 26.82 12.61
N GLU A 7 -30.38 25.56 12.37
CA GLU A 7 -29.06 25.05 12.03
C GLU A 7 -28.59 25.62 10.70
N ASP A 8 -27.34 26.09 10.63
CA ASP A 8 -26.59 26.27 9.38
C ASP A 8 -25.09 26.08 9.66
N GLY A 9 -24.70 24.82 9.82
CA GLY A 9 -23.29 24.40 9.84
C GLY A 9 -22.78 24.17 8.42
N ALA A 10 -22.73 25.23 7.61
CA ALA A 10 -22.12 25.19 6.28
C ALA A 10 -20.60 25.01 6.42
N ARG A 11 -20.16 23.75 6.41
CA ARG A 11 -18.74 23.37 6.36
C ARG A 11 -18.25 23.67 4.95
N GLY A 12 -17.47 24.75 4.80
CA GLY A 12 -16.83 25.11 3.53
C GLY A 12 -15.91 23.99 3.00
N PRO A 13 -15.46 24.08 1.74
CA PRO A 13 -14.61 23.04 1.13
C PRO A 13 -13.33 22.91 1.95
N GLU A 14 -13.13 21.76 2.59
CA GLU A 14 -11.88 21.46 3.29
C GLU A 14 -10.75 21.51 2.27
N LYS A 15 -9.84 22.49 2.40
CA LYS A 15 -8.57 22.53 1.67
C LYS A 15 -7.96 21.13 1.70
N GLY A 16 -7.65 20.59 0.52
CA GLY A 16 -7.33 19.18 0.31
C GLY A 16 -6.32 18.65 1.33
N ARG A 17 -6.77 17.71 2.17
CA ARG A 17 -5.91 17.04 3.16
C ARG A 17 -4.74 16.37 2.45
N ARG A 18 -3.51 16.70 2.86
CA ARG A 18 -2.29 16.05 2.36
C ARG A 18 -2.28 14.59 2.81
N GLY A 19 -2.24 13.68 1.85
CA GLY A 19 -2.14 12.25 2.08
C GLY A 19 -3.34 11.60 2.79
N CYS A 20 -3.12 10.36 3.20
CA CYS A 20 -4.04 9.51 3.95
C CYS A 20 -3.23 8.63 4.91
N GLU A 21 -3.88 7.76 5.67
CA GLU A 21 -3.18 6.79 6.54
C GLU A 21 -2.22 5.85 5.78
N HIS A 22 -2.43 5.67 4.48
CA HIS A 22 -1.61 4.79 3.65
C HIS A 22 -0.32 5.47 3.18
N TYR A 23 -0.42 6.71 2.71
CA TYR A 23 0.63 7.43 1.99
C TYR A 23 0.54 8.95 2.22
N ASP A 24 1.69 9.60 2.40
CA ASP A 24 1.79 11.07 2.46
C ASP A 24 1.99 11.63 1.05
N ARG A 25 1.00 12.37 0.53
CA ARG A 25 1.04 12.85 -0.85
C ARG A 25 0.30 14.15 -1.09
N GLY A 26 0.83 14.93 -2.02
CA GLY A 26 0.30 16.23 -2.45
C GLY A 26 -0.65 16.20 -3.64
N CYS A 27 -1.13 15.02 -4.05
CA CYS A 27 -2.02 14.86 -5.20
C CYS A 27 -3.07 13.76 -5.00
N LEU A 28 -4.18 13.86 -5.72
CA LEU A 28 -5.18 12.81 -5.91
C LEU A 28 -4.89 12.07 -7.22
N LEU A 29 -5.01 10.75 -7.24
CA LEU A 29 -4.94 9.93 -8.44
C LEU A 29 -6.28 10.00 -9.19
N LYS A 30 -6.24 10.21 -10.50
CA LYS A 30 -7.41 10.00 -11.36
C LYS A 30 -7.49 8.53 -11.75
N ALA A 31 -8.55 7.87 -11.31
CA ALA A 31 -8.73 6.44 -11.50
C ALA A 31 -9.16 6.13 -12.95
N PRO A 32 -8.36 5.40 -13.75
CA PRO A 32 -8.71 5.15 -15.17
C PRO A 32 -9.88 4.17 -15.34
N CYS A 33 -10.29 3.47 -14.27
CA CYS A 33 -11.43 2.56 -14.28
C CYS A 33 -12.79 3.27 -14.15
N CYS A 34 -12.84 4.43 -13.50
CA CYS A 34 -14.10 5.10 -13.16
C CYS A 34 -14.04 6.64 -13.26
N ASP A 35 -12.91 7.21 -13.68
CA ASP A 35 -12.62 8.65 -13.83
C ASP A 35 -12.79 9.49 -12.55
N LYS A 36 -12.93 8.85 -11.39
CA LYS A 36 -13.02 9.50 -10.08
C LYS A 36 -11.63 9.79 -9.50
N LEU A 37 -11.58 10.74 -8.56
CA LEU A 37 -10.34 11.16 -7.91
C LEU A 37 -10.24 10.58 -6.50
N TYR A 38 -9.09 9.98 -6.21
CA TYR A 38 -8.82 9.34 -4.92
C TYR A 38 -7.44 9.68 -4.41
N THR A 39 -7.26 9.85 -3.10
CA THR A 39 -5.94 10.10 -2.51
C THR A 39 -4.96 9.00 -2.90
N CYS A 40 -5.35 7.72 -2.77
CA CYS A 40 -4.53 6.61 -3.21
C CYS A 40 -5.36 5.42 -3.68
N ARG A 41 -4.68 4.41 -4.27
CA ARG A 41 -5.32 3.17 -4.73
C ARG A 41 -6.13 2.45 -3.64
N LEU A 42 -5.64 2.46 -2.40
CA LEU A 42 -6.32 1.75 -1.31
C LEU A 42 -7.57 2.52 -0.84
N CYS A 43 -7.52 3.84 -0.88
CA CYS A 43 -8.71 4.66 -0.62
C CYS A 43 -9.76 4.50 -1.72
N HIS A 44 -9.34 4.21 -2.96
CA HIS A 44 -10.24 3.81 -4.04
C HIS A 44 -10.83 2.43 -3.76
N ASP A 45 -10.00 1.42 -3.57
CA ASP A 45 -10.42 0.02 -3.40
C ASP A 45 -11.33 -0.18 -2.16
N ASN A 46 -11.20 0.67 -1.13
CA ASN A 46 -12.09 0.66 0.04
C ASN A 46 -13.46 1.32 -0.20
N LYS A 47 -13.59 2.15 -1.24
CA LYS A 47 -14.80 2.93 -1.54
C LYS A 47 -15.55 2.43 -2.78
N GLU A 48 -14.91 1.57 -3.56
CA GLU A 48 -15.43 1.04 -4.81
C GLU A 48 -15.49 -0.49 -4.72
N ASP A 49 -16.36 -1.10 -5.52
CA ASP A 49 -16.53 -2.55 -5.65
C ASP A 49 -15.50 -3.21 -6.58
N HIS A 50 -14.51 -2.44 -7.04
CA HIS A 50 -13.46 -2.85 -7.96
C HIS A 50 -12.11 -2.26 -7.55
N GLN A 51 -11.03 -2.83 -8.08
CA GLN A 51 -9.67 -2.43 -7.74
C GLN A 51 -9.04 -1.48 -8.76
N LEU A 52 -8.26 -0.52 -8.28
CA LEU A 52 -7.46 0.37 -9.10
C LEU A 52 -6.18 -0.30 -9.58
N ASP A 53 -6.04 -0.42 -10.90
CA ASP A 53 -4.76 -0.77 -11.52
C ASP A 53 -3.79 0.42 -11.47
N ARG A 54 -2.87 0.38 -10.49
CA ARG A 54 -1.83 1.39 -10.27
C ARG A 54 -0.94 1.65 -11.49
N PHE A 55 -0.78 0.69 -12.39
CA PHE A 55 0.09 0.83 -13.57
C PHE A 55 -0.58 1.63 -14.69
N LYS A 56 -1.91 1.73 -14.67
CA LYS A 56 -2.70 2.44 -15.69
C LYS A 56 -2.99 3.90 -15.35
N VAL A 57 -2.69 4.34 -14.13
CA VAL A 57 -2.88 5.73 -13.71
C VAL A 57 -1.99 6.63 -14.57
N LYS A 58 -2.55 7.66 -15.22
CA LYS A 58 -1.80 8.60 -16.06
C LYS A 58 -1.88 10.04 -15.59
N GLU A 59 -2.93 10.37 -14.84
CA GLU A 59 -3.23 11.75 -14.46
C GLU A 59 -3.43 11.84 -12.94
N VAL A 60 -3.03 12.99 -12.40
CA VAL A 60 -3.18 13.34 -11.00
C VAL A 60 -3.69 14.77 -10.87
N GLN A 61 -4.41 15.05 -9.80
CA GLN A 61 -4.85 16.40 -9.45
C GLN A 61 -4.05 16.93 -8.26
N CYS A 62 -3.48 18.13 -8.37
CA CYS A 62 -2.82 18.78 -7.26
C CYS A 62 -3.82 19.15 -6.15
N ILE A 63 -3.52 18.86 -4.88
CA ILE A 63 -4.41 19.24 -3.77
C ILE A 63 -4.35 20.74 -3.41
N ASN A 64 -3.31 21.45 -3.86
CA ASN A 64 -3.08 22.85 -3.50
C ASN A 64 -3.67 23.84 -4.51
N CYS A 65 -3.59 23.53 -5.82
CA CYS A 65 -4.10 24.41 -6.88
C CYS A 65 -5.12 23.72 -7.80
N GLU A 66 -5.51 22.48 -7.52
CA GLU A 66 -6.55 21.72 -8.22
C GLU A 66 -6.28 21.44 -9.71
N LYS A 67 -5.08 21.78 -10.22
CA LYS A 67 -4.66 21.44 -11.59
C LYS A 67 -4.61 19.92 -11.77
N ILE A 68 -5.32 19.44 -12.79
CA ILE A 68 -5.16 18.09 -13.34
C ILE A 68 -4.00 18.12 -14.33
N GLN A 69 -3.08 17.16 -14.18
CA GLN A 69 -1.85 17.08 -14.96
C GLN A 69 -1.39 15.62 -15.08
N HIS A 70 -0.40 15.39 -15.93
CA HIS A 70 0.24 14.07 -16.01
C HIS A 70 0.89 13.69 -14.67
N ALA A 71 0.93 12.38 -14.39
CA ALA A 71 1.58 11.84 -13.21
C ALA A 71 3.09 12.14 -13.23
N GLN A 72 3.52 12.99 -12.31
CA GLN A 72 4.92 13.37 -12.11
C GLN A 72 5.11 13.87 -10.68
N GLN A 73 6.36 14.00 -10.23
CA GLN A 73 6.67 14.24 -8.82
C GLN A 73 6.20 15.60 -8.27
N THR A 74 6.03 16.59 -9.13
CA THR A 74 5.76 17.99 -8.74
C THR A 74 4.65 18.60 -9.56
N CYS A 75 3.85 19.49 -8.95
CA CYS A 75 2.84 20.25 -9.68
C CYS A 75 3.47 21.19 -10.71
N GLU A 76 2.92 21.24 -11.92
CA GLU A 76 3.39 22.12 -13.00
C GLU A 76 3.05 23.59 -12.78
N GLU A 77 2.07 23.88 -11.93
CA GLU A 77 1.55 25.24 -11.72
C GLU A 77 2.14 25.90 -10.48
N CYS A 78 2.02 25.23 -9.33
CA CYS A 78 2.37 25.78 -8.03
C CYS A 78 3.62 25.14 -7.43
N SER A 79 4.32 24.29 -8.19
CA SER A 79 5.55 23.60 -7.79
C SER A 79 5.43 22.77 -6.50
N THR A 80 4.21 22.39 -6.12
CA THR A 80 3.98 21.54 -4.95
C THR A 80 4.59 20.16 -5.17
N LEU A 81 5.46 19.73 -4.26
CA LEU A 81 6.02 18.38 -4.25
C LEU A 81 4.94 17.37 -3.81
N PHE A 82 4.57 16.46 -4.71
CA PHE A 82 3.56 15.43 -4.44
C PHE A 82 4.07 14.30 -3.56
N GLY A 83 5.37 14.04 -3.53
CA GLY A 83 5.99 13.07 -2.62
C GLY A 83 7.51 13.15 -2.74
N GLU A 84 8.21 12.98 -1.62
CA GLU A 84 9.68 12.88 -1.61
C GLU A 84 10.15 11.67 -2.42
N TYR A 85 9.37 10.59 -2.39
CA TYR A 85 9.54 9.45 -3.27
C TYR A 85 8.43 9.43 -4.32
N TYR A 86 8.84 9.33 -5.58
CA TYR A 86 7.96 9.07 -6.72
C TYR A 86 8.46 7.87 -7.51
N CYS A 87 7.56 6.91 -7.76
CA CYS A 87 7.81 5.83 -8.72
C CYS A 87 6.88 6.00 -9.93
N SER A 88 7.47 6.25 -11.10
CA SER A 88 6.76 6.39 -12.37
C SER A 88 6.15 5.09 -12.88
N ILE A 89 6.68 3.93 -12.47
CA ILE A 89 6.13 2.63 -12.87
C ILE A 89 4.85 2.33 -12.07
N CYS A 90 4.91 2.48 -10.74
CA CYS A 90 3.79 2.17 -9.85
C CYS A 90 2.83 3.34 -9.61
N HIS A 91 3.16 4.54 -10.12
CA HIS A 91 2.50 5.81 -9.81
C HIS A 91 2.31 6.02 -8.29
N LEU A 92 3.36 5.68 -7.53
CA LEU A 92 3.39 5.79 -6.07
C LEU A 92 4.03 7.11 -5.66
N PHE A 93 3.27 7.91 -4.90
CA PHE A 93 3.71 9.13 -4.24
C PHE A 93 3.65 8.91 -2.72
N ASP A 94 4.78 9.10 -2.04
CA ASP A 94 4.88 8.97 -0.58
C ASP A 94 6.04 9.83 -0.04
N LYS A 95 6.10 9.98 1.28
CA LYS A 95 7.32 10.46 1.97
C LYS A 95 8.46 9.44 1.87
N ASP A 96 9.71 9.84 2.10
CA ASP A 96 10.83 8.91 2.11
C ASP A 96 10.77 7.98 3.34
N LYS A 97 10.59 6.69 3.07
CA LYS A 97 10.68 5.56 4.00
C LYS A 97 11.76 4.58 3.53
N LYS A 98 12.72 5.07 2.73
CA LYS A 98 13.75 4.28 2.04
C LYS A 98 13.20 3.21 1.11
N GLN A 99 11.98 3.39 0.63
CA GLN A 99 11.36 2.50 -0.35
C GLN A 99 12.08 2.53 -1.69
N TYR A 100 12.01 1.42 -2.41
CA TYR A 100 12.62 1.25 -3.71
C TYR A 100 11.70 0.45 -4.63
N HIS A 101 11.83 0.64 -5.95
CA HIS A 101 11.17 -0.22 -6.91
C HIS A 101 12.00 -1.48 -7.11
N CYS A 102 11.39 -2.67 -6.95
CA CYS A 102 12.03 -3.92 -7.31
C CYS A 102 11.60 -4.31 -8.73
N GLU A 103 12.51 -4.18 -9.69
CA GLU A 103 12.25 -4.50 -11.11
C GLU A 103 11.72 -5.94 -11.29
N SER A 104 12.32 -6.92 -10.60
CA SER A 104 11.90 -8.32 -10.70
C SER A 104 10.49 -8.57 -10.14
N CYS A 105 10.04 -7.81 -9.13
CA CYS A 105 8.67 -7.91 -8.64
C CYS A 105 7.69 -7.01 -9.43
N GLY A 106 8.18 -5.97 -10.08
CA GLY A 106 7.38 -4.91 -10.69
C GLY A 106 6.63 -4.03 -9.68
N ILE A 107 7.05 -4.00 -8.40
CA ILE A 107 6.38 -3.21 -7.36
C ILE A 107 7.37 -2.55 -6.40
N CYS A 108 6.96 -1.43 -5.82
CA CYS A 108 7.68 -0.76 -4.74
C CYS A 108 7.65 -1.59 -3.45
N ARG A 109 8.82 -1.73 -2.82
CA ARG A 109 9.01 -2.34 -1.50
C ARG A 109 9.56 -1.30 -0.52
N ILE A 110 9.27 -1.47 0.76
CA ILE A 110 9.92 -0.66 1.81
C ILE A 110 11.36 -1.18 1.98
N GLY A 111 12.32 -0.28 2.07
CA GLY A 111 13.74 -0.60 2.15
C GLY A 111 14.36 -0.22 3.51
N PRO A 112 15.66 0.10 3.53
CA PRO A 112 16.48 0.52 2.38
C PRO A 112 16.87 -0.63 1.44
N LYS A 113 17.19 -0.33 0.17
CA LYS A 113 17.39 -1.36 -0.88
C LYS A 113 18.55 -2.30 -0.55
N GLU A 114 19.60 -1.78 0.06
CA GLU A 114 20.80 -2.49 0.49
C GLU A 114 20.54 -3.58 1.53
N ASP A 115 19.44 -3.50 2.29
CA ASP A 115 19.06 -4.51 3.29
C ASP A 115 18.28 -5.68 2.68
N PHE A 116 17.99 -5.63 1.39
CA PHE A 116 17.19 -6.66 0.71
C PHE A 116 17.84 -7.12 -0.59
N PHE A 117 17.63 -8.40 -0.91
CA PHE A 117 17.92 -8.95 -2.23
C PHE A 117 16.66 -9.60 -2.81
N HIS A 118 16.59 -9.67 -4.14
CA HIS A 118 15.55 -10.44 -4.81
C HIS A 118 16.06 -11.86 -5.07
N CYS A 119 15.38 -12.87 -4.52
CA CYS A 119 15.63 -14.26 -4.88
C CYS A 119 14.81 -14.64 -6.10
N LEU A 120 15.47 -14.86 -7.25
CA LEU A 120 14.82 -15.21 -8.51
C LEU A 120 14.03 -16.53 -8.43
N LYS A 121 14.58 -17.54 -7.74
CA LYS A 121 13.90 -18.83 -7.58
C LYS A 121 12.62 -18.72 -6.76
N CYS A 122 12.65 -17.95 -5.66
CA CYS A 122 11.47 -17.71 -4.83
C CYS A 122 10.52 -16.68 -5.45
N ASN A 123 11.01 -15.87 -6.40
CA ASN A 123 10.33 -14.69 -6.94
C ASN A 123 9.90 -13.72 -5.82
N LEU A 124 10.82 -13.46 -4.88
CA LEU A 124 10.52 -12.74 -3.63
C LEU A 124 11.71 -11.89 -3.18
N CYS A 125 11.42 -10.66 -2.71
CA CYS A 125 12.38 -9.83 -1.98
C CYS A 125 12.52 -10.33 -0.54
N LEU A 126 13.76 -10.64 -0.14
CA LEU A 126 14.11 -11.14 1.18
C LEU A 126 15.19 -10.28 1.81
N ALA A 127 15.23 -10.23 3.14
CA ALA A 127 16.28 -9.53 3.88
C ALA A 127 17.66 -10.17 3.61
N MET A 128 18.72 -9.36 3.53
CA MET A 128 20.08 -9.80 3.19
C MET A 128 20.62 -10.90 4.11
N ASN A 129 20.20 -10.94 5.38
CA ASN A 129 20.59 -11.99 6.32
C ASN A 129 20.11 -13.40 5.91
N LEU A 130 19.12 -13.51 5.03
CA LEU A 130 18.60 -14.76 4.46
C LEU A 130 19.34 -15.20 3.19
N GLN A 131 20.25 -14.39 2.65
CA GLN A 131 20.98 -14.71 1.44
C GLN A 131 21.86 -15.96 1.68
N GLY A 132 21.65 -16.99 0.85
CA GLY A 132 22.32 -18.29 0.99
C GLY A 132 21.82 -19.17 2.16
N LYS A 133 20.92 -18.68 3.02
CA LYS A 133 20.43 -19.40 4.20
C LYS A 133 18.98 -19.87 4.08
N HIS A 134 18.16 -19.20 3.25
CA HIS A 134 16.77 -19.60 3.09
C HIS A 134 16.62 -20.83 2.18
N LYS A 135 15.66 -21.69 2.52
CA LYS A 135 15.22 -22.79 1.64
C LYS A 135 14.36 -22.21 0.53
N CYS A 136 14.83 -22.28 -0.71
CA CYS A 136 14.06 -21.80 -1.85
C CYS A 136 12.86 -22.70 -2.13
N ILE A 137 11.67 -22.12 -2.17
CA ILE A 137 10.47 -22.73 -2.75
C ILE A 137 10.07 -21.91 -3.97
N GLU A 138 9.91 -22.59 -5.09
CA GLU A 138 9.66 -21.94 -6.37
C GLU A 138 8.35 -21.17 -6.36
N ASN A 139 8.40 -19.90 -6.80
CA ASN A 139 7.24 -19.01 -6.91
C ASN A 139 6.37 -18.92 -5.65
N VAL A 140 6.96 -19.12 -4.47
CA VAL A 140 6.20 -19.17 -3.21
C VAL A 140 5.42 -17.89 -2.93
N SER A 141 5.92 -16.73 -3.40
CA SER A 141 5.22 -15.44 -3.24
C SER A 141 3.95 -15.32 -4.06
N ARG A 142 3.75 -16.15 -5.08
CA ARG A 142 2.58 -16.14 -5.99
C ARG A 142 1.41 -16.97 -5.49
N GLN A 143 1.57 -17.60 -4.31
CA GLN A 143 0.48 -18.31 -3.66
C GLN A 143 -0.28 -17.35 -2.73
N ASN A 144 -1.59 -17.55 -2.61
CA ASN A 144 -2.39 -16.82 -1.63
C ASN A 144 -2.08 -17.33 -0.22
N CYS A 145 -2.32 -16.47 0.77
CA CYS A 145 -2.25 -16.86 2.16
C CYS A 145 -3.28 -17.98 2.43
N PRO A 146 -2.87 -19.16 2.95
CA PRO A 146 -3.80 -20.26 3.20
C PRO A 146 -4.80 -19.98 4.33
N ILE A 147 -4.62 -18.89 5.09
CA ILE A 147 -5.50 -18.50 6.20
C ILE A 147 -6.63 -17.59 5.70
N CYS A 148 -6.30 -16.46 5.06
CA CYS A 148 -7.30 -15.50 4.59
C CYS A 148 -7.64 -15.62 3.10
N LEU A 149 -6.90 -16.45 2.35
CA LEU A 149 -7.01 -16.64 0.90
C LEU A 149 -6.69 -15.40 0.05
N GLU A 150 -6.09 -14.37 0.65
CA GLU A 150 -5.67 -13.15 -0.05
C GLU A 150 -4.24 -13.25 -0.62
N ASP A 151 -3.95 -12.44 -1.64
CA ASP A 151 -2.65 -12.38 -2.31
C ASP A 151 -1.51 -11.98 -1.36
N ILE A 152 -0.39 -12.72 -1.39
CA ILE A 152 0.81 -12.39 -0.62
C ILE A 152 1.74 -11.46 -1.39
N HIS A 153 1.81 -11.60 -2.72
CA HIS A 153 2.85 -10.95 -3.51
C HIS A 153 2.77 -9.42 -3.46
N THR A 154 1.56 -8.89 -3.64
CA THR A 154 1.25 -7.46 -3.76
C THR A 154 0.67 -6.86 -2.48
N SER A 155 0.49 -7.69 -1.44
CA SER A 155 0.07 -7.22 -0.12
C SER A 155 1.10 -6.27 0.49
N ARG A 156 0.59 -5.33 1.28
CA ARG A 156 1.40 -4.43 2.12
C ARG A 156 1.75 -5.06 3.46
N VAL A 157 1.07 -6.15 3.82
CA VAL A 157 1.39 -6.92 5.02
C VAL A 157 2.64 -7.74 4.74
N VAL A 158 3.64 -7.62 5.61
CA VAL A 158 4.87 -8.40 5.52
C VAL A 158 4.53 -9.88 5.56
N ALA A 159 5.12 -10.67 4.67
CA ALA A 159 4.98 -12.12 4.70
C ALA A 159 5.89 -12.73 5.79
N HIS A 160 5.36 -13.68 6.55
CA HIS A 160 6.13 -14.54 7.44
C HIS A 160 6.48 -15.85 6.72
N VAL A 161 7.76 -16.24 6.74
CA VAL A 161 8.25 -17.49 6.15
C VAL A 161 8.25 -18.57 7.23
N LEU A 162 7.40 -19.60 7.07
CA LEU A 162 7.35 -20.73 7.98
C LEU A 162 8.60 -21.64 7.83
N PRO A 163 8.91 -22.50 8.83
CA PRO A 163 10.03 -23.46 8.71
C PRO A 163 9.89 -24.43 7.54
N CYS A 164 8.66 -24.76 7.13
CA CYS A 164 8.38 -25.55 5.94
C CYS A 164 8.60 -24.78 4.62
N GLY A 165 8.82 -23.46 4.69
CA GLY A 165 9.09 -22.54 3.59
C GLY A 165 7.86 -21.83 3.01
N HIS A 166 6.64 -22.20 3.43
CA HIS A 166 5.42 -21.52 2.99
C HIS A 166 5.30 -20.12 3.61
N LEU A 167 4.53 -19.25 2.95
CA LEU A 167 4.30 -17.88 3.37
C LEU A 167 2.92 -17.71 3.98
N LEU A 168 2.83 -16.95 5.06
CA LEU A 168 1.59 -16.39 5.60
C LEU A 168 1.71 -14.87 5.62
N HIS A 169 0.60 -14.13 5.59
CA HIS A 169 0.66 -12.74 6.08
C HIS A 169 1.05 -12.75 7.55
N ARG A 170 1.90 -11.82 7.98
CA ARG A 170 2.35 -11.72 9.37
C ARG A 170 1.19 -11.60 10.36
N THR A 171 0.14 -10.88 9.99
CA THR A 171 -1.09 -10.75 10.79
C THR A 171 -1.78 -12.11 10.96
N CYS A 172 -1.98 -12.88 9.89
CA CYS A 172 -2.55 -14.22 9.97
C CYS A 172 -1.70 -15.18 10.80
N TYR A 173 -0.37 -15.08 10.72
CA TYR A 173 0.52 -15.88 11.57
C TYR A 173 0.38 -15.53 13.06
N GLU A 174 0.34 -14.25 13.39
CA GLU A 174 0.18 -13.78 14.78
C GLU A 174 -1.20 -14.11 15.35
N GLU A 175 -2.27 -14.02 14.55
CA GLU A 175 -3.63 -14.44 14.93
C GLU A 175 -3.69 -15.94 15.21
N MET A 176 -3.12 -16.77 14.32
CA MET A 176 -3.05 -18.21 14.51
C MET A 176 -2.34 -18.60 15.81
N LEU A 177 -1.27 -17.89 16.20
CA LEU A 177 -0.58 -18.13 17.47
C LEU A 177 -1.44 -17.76 18.69
N LYS A 178 -2.16 -16.63 18.63
CA LYS A 178 -3.04 -16.20 19.73
C LYS A 178 -4.17 -17.18 19.99
N GLU A 179 -4.80 -17.69 18.93
CA GLU A 179 -5.86 -18.70 19.05
C GLU A 179 -5.32 -20.00 19.67
N TYR A 180 -4.10 -20.41 19.29
CA TYR A 180 -3.45 -21.58 19.88
C TYR A 180 -3.19 -21.40 21.39
N ASP A 181 -2.70 -20.24 21.80
CA ASP A 181 -2.44 -19.95 23.22
C ASP A 181 -3.73 -19.94 24.05
N GLN A 182 -4.82 -19.35 23.52
CA GLN A 182 -6.14 -19.37 24.18
C GLN A 182 -6.71 -20.79 24.31
N VAL A 183 -6.51 -21.64 23.30
CA VAL A 183 -6.90 -23.05 23.38
C VAL A 183 -6.10 -23.76 24.47
N LEU A 184 -4.82 -23.47 24.65
CA LEU A 184 -4.02 -24.06 25.73
C LEU A 184 -4.47 -23.59 27.12
N GLU A 185 -4.76 -22.30 27.29
CA GLU A 185 -5.26 -21.74 28.55
C GLU A 185 -6.65 -22.30 28.93
N THR A 186 -7.54 -22.45 27.95
CA THR A 186 -8.89 -23.02 28.17
C THR A 186 -8.89 -24.54 28.29
N ALA A 187 -7.91 -25.23 27.70
CA ALA A 187 -7.73 -26.68 27.83
C ALA A 187 -7.03 -27.10 29.12
N GLY A 188 -6.68 -26.16 30.01
CA GLY A 188 -6.22 -26.44 31.37
C GLY A 188 -4.98 -27.33 31.44
N ARG A 189 -3.84 -26.83 30.96
CA ARG A 189 -2.52 -27.37 31.32
C ARG A 189 -1.69 -26.35 32.08
#